data_AF-A0A183HAE0-F1
#
_entry.id   AF-A0A183HAE0-F1
#
_cell.length_a   1.000
_cell.length_b   1.000
_cell.length_c   1.000
_cell.angle_alpha   90.00
_cell.angle_beta   90.00
_cell.angle_gamma   90.00
#
_symmetry.space_group_name_H-M   'P 1'
#
loop_
_entity.id
_entity.type
_entity.pdbx_description
1 polymer ?
#
loop_
_entity_poly.entity_id
_entity_poly.type
_entity_poly.pdbx_seq_one_letter_code
_entity_poly.pdbx_strand_id
1 'polypeptide(L)'
;LQKKKDEQEEGNVDAKVNEKGSLTDCSLGLKWAYISAIQHLFKGWLIVLQNSVFLEGVLGYTIDFAKITIVMISSFMQTMFSVPFGDRQEASLTLPDREIFKEIMIKIGSFSSYYLDQMLPKIFTILADILGEFLITMDTGMKEKNLNMWQENMHWILLDIGHILVEEDKNRNCVWQRKLLDYYDEISEEGNDNIDICASYIDACVNTPQILTDTSDINLIIKIIGTVFAWCSIEDDLLKEYGTTAVNPKLCSTSLWCAKRLISAIGLHIQTSDSNDRFAKVSRNFTQTLTIICLNCMTCMDAIELLDTLAHTVRRETSKSIFLFSYLSEVRTDHLLVRTSLMKVLVEIGSVIDDEAKQRTLFEMVS
;
A
#
# COMPACT_ATOMS: atom_id res chain seq x y z
N LEU A 1 -5.83 67.33 -41.61
CA LEU A 1 -6.33 66.82 -40.31
C LEU A 1 -7.77 66.33 -40.52
N GLN A 2 -8.01 65.21 -41.20
CA GLN A 2 -7.77 63.79 -40.87
C GLN A 2 -8.92 63.18 -40.08
N LYS A 3 -9.71 62.32 -40.76
CA LYS A 3 -10.48 61.23 -40.16
C LYS A 3 -10.85 60.18 -41.23
N LYS A 4 -10.45 58.93 -40.93
CA LYS A 4 -11.15 57.65 -41.21
C LYS A 4 -11.17 57.15 -42.67
N LYS A 5 -10.99 55.85 -42.99
CA LYS A 5 -11.20 54.56 -42.29
C LYS A 5 -10.45 53.42 -43.04
N ASP A 6 -10.14 52.33 -42.31
CA ASP A 6 -10.31 50.86 -42.59
C ASP A 6 -9.99 50.35 -44.04
N GLU A 7 -9.26 49.27 -44.35
CA GLU A 7 -9.21 47.85 -43.89
C GLU A 7 -8.16 47.16 -44.82
N GLN A 8 -7.19 46.32 -44.40
CA GLN A 8 -7.19 44.84 -44.24
C GLN A 8 -5.74 44.42 -43.85
N GLU A 9 -5.48 43.78 -42.71
CA GLU A 9 -5.44 42.32 -42.46
C GLU A 9 -4.46 41.53 -43.33
N GLU A 10 -3.41 40.95 -42.71
CA GLU A 10 -3.25 39.48 -42.63
C GLU A 10 -2.03 39.07 -41.78
N GLY A 11 -2.28 38.20 -40.79
CA GLY A 11 -1.37 37.14 -40.38
C GLY A 11 -0.37 37.43 -39.27
N ASN A 12 -0.77 37.30 -37.99
CA ASN A 12 0.07 36.61 -36.98
C ASN A 12 -0.64 36.32 -35.63
N VAL A 13 -1.77 35.62 -35.61
CA VAL A 13 -2.44 35.26 -34.34
C VAL A 13 -2.33 33.76 -33.98
N ASP A 14 -1.95 32.87 -34.91
CA ASP A 14 -1.95 31.43 -34.64
C ASP A 14 -0.65 30.83 -34.07
N ALA A 15 0.44 31.59 -33.94
CA ALA A 15 1.71 31.02 -33.50
C ALA A 15 1.88 30.91 -31.97
N LYS A 16 1.20 31.74 -31.17
CA LYS A 16 1.44 31.81 -29.71
C LYS A 16 0.57 30.87 -28.87
N VAL A 17 -0.47 30.28 -29.43
CA VAL A 17 -1.32 29.30 -28.71
C VAL A 17 -0.71 27.89 -28.79
N ASN A 18 0.11 27.60 -29.80
CA ASN A 18 0.67 26.26 -30.04
C ASN A 18 1.99 25.97 -29.31
N GLU A 19 2.79 26.98 -28.95
CA GLU A 19 4.09 26.77 -28.28
C GLU A 19 3.94 26.34 -26.82
N LYS A 20 2.93 26.83 -26.10
CA LYS A 20 2.71 26.42 -24.70
C LYS A 20 2.25 24.97 -24.59
N GLY A 21 1.44 24.48 -25.54
CA GLY A 21 1.04 23.08 -25.64
C GLY A 21 2.20 22.16 -26.04
N SER A 22 3.02 22.57 -27.02
CA SER A 22 4.14 21.74 -27.49
C SER A 22 5.29 21.61 -26.47
N LEU A 23 5.55 22.66 -25.67
CA LEU A 23 6.55 22.63 -24.59
C LEU A 23 6.11 21.75 -23.41
N THR A 24 4.83 21.77 -23.03
CA THR A 24 4.30 20.87 -21.99
C THR A 24 4.27 19.41 -22.45
N ASP A 25 3.89 19.16 -23.71
CA ASP A 25 3.85 17.82 -24.29
C ASP A 25 5.25 17.22 -24.44
N CYS A 26 6.24 18.03 -24.82
CA CYS A 26 7.65 17.62 -24.86
C CYS A 26 8.19 17.26 -23.46
N SER A 27 7.80 18.02 -22.43
CA SER A 27 8.19 17.74 -21.05
C SER A 27 7.56 16.45 -20.49
N LEU A 28 6.31 16.16 -20.86
CA LEU A 28 5.60 14.94 -20.45
C LEU A 28 6.16 13.71 -21.17
N GLY A 29 6.42 13.82 -22.47
CA GLY A 29 7.06 12.77 -23.25
C GLY A 29 8.44 12.39 -22.70
N LEU A 30 9.23 13.39 -22.27
CA LEU A 30 10.53 13.16 -21.65
C LEU A 30 10.40 12.43 -20.29
N LYS A 31 9.42 12.79 -19.45
CA LYS A 31 9.16 12.07 -18.19
C LYS A 31 8.83 10.59 -18.44
N TRP A 32 7.97 10.30 -19.40
CA TRP A 32 7.63 8.92 -19.78
C TRP A 32 8.83 8.16 -20.35
N ALA A 33 9.70 8.82 -21.12
CA ALA A 33 10.93 8.22 -21.61
C ALA A 33 11.87 7.81 -20.45
N TYR A 34 12.02 8.66 -19.43
CA TYR A 34 12.81 8.31 -18.24
C TYR A 34 12.20 7.18 -17.43
N ILE A 35 10.89 7.21 -17.20
CA ILE A 35 10.17 6.12 -16.50
C ILE A 35 10.39 4.79 -17.25
N SER A 36 10.21 4.80 -18.58
CA SER A 36 10.45 3.62 -19.42
C SER A 36 11.91 3.16 -19.37
N ALA A 37 12.87 4.08 -19.46
CA ALA A 37 14.29 3.74 -19.37
C ALA A 37 14.65 3.08 -18.03
N ILE A 38 14.14 3.62 -16.91
CA ILE A 38 14.34 3.06 -15.57
C ILE A 38 13.69 1.66 -15.48
N GLN A 39 12.48 1.48 -16.00
CA GLN A 39 11.83 0.17 -16.05
C GLN A 39 12.68 -0.88 -16.77
N HIS A 40 13.26 -0.54 -17.93
CA HIS A 40 14.13 -1.45 -18.68
C HIS A 40 15.45 -1.72 -17.95
N LEU A 41 16.05 -0.69 -17.34
CA LEU A 41 17.26 -0.83 -16.53
C LEU A 41 17.02 -1.78 -15.36
N PHE A 42 15.94 -1.59 -14.60
CA PHE A 42 15.63 -2.42 -13.44
C PHE A 42 15.26 -3.84 -13.84
N LYS A 43 14.57 -4.01 -14.97
CA LYS A 43 14.32 -5.35 -15.54
C LYS A 43 15.62 -6.07 -15.88
N GLY A 44 16.56 -5.39 -16.52
CA GLY A 44 17.89 -5.94 -16.82
C GLY A 44 18.68 -6.28 -15.55
N TRP A 45 18.67 -5.37 -14.57
CA TRP A 45 19.34 -5.58 -13.29
C TRP A 45 18.76 -6.76 -12.50
N LEU A 46 17.45 -6.99 -12.54
CA LEU A 46 16.83 -8.15 -11.87
C LEU A 46 17.36 -9.47 -12.44
N ILE A 47 17.51 -9.57 -13.77
CA ILE A 47 18.07 -10.75 -14.42
C ILE A 47 19.51 -10.98 -13.97
N VAL A 48 20.30 -9.90 -13.90
CA VAL A 48 21.68 -9.95 -13.39
C VAL A 48 21.72 -10.43 -11.94
N LEU A 49 20.87 -9.87 -11.07
CA LEU A 49 20.80 -10.21 -9.65
C LEU A 49 20.36 -11.66 -9.41
N GLN A 50 19.39 -12.16 -10.18
CA GLN A 50 18.95 -13.57 -10.14
C GLN A 50 20.06 -14.56 -10.50
N ASN A 51 21.08 -14.11 -11.25
CA ASN A 51 22.19 -14.93 -11.71
C ASN A 51 23.52 -14.52 -11.05
N SER A 52 23.49 -13.77 -9.95
CA SER A 52 24.69 -13.20 -9.31
C SER A 52 25.73 -14.26 -8.96
N VAL A 53 25.33 -15.37 -8.33
CA VAL A 53 26.20 -16.50 -7.96
C VAL A 53 26.92 -17.10 -9.17
N PHE A 54 26.20 -17.25 -10.29
CA PHE A 54 26.79 -17.74 -11.53
C PHE A 54 27.79 -16.72 -12.11
N LEU A 55 27.44 -15.44 -12.10
CA LEU A 55 28.28 -14.37 -12.63
C LEU A 55 29.58 -14.22 -11.83
N GLU A 56 29.54 -14.35 -10.50
CA GLU A 56 30.76 -14.35 -9.67
C GLU A 56 31.70 -15.50 -10.04
N GLY A 57 31.14 -16.67 -10.37
CA GLY A 57 31.93 -17.83 -10.82
C GLY A 57 32.55 -17.66 -12.21
N VAL A 58 31.96 -16.83 -13.08
CA VAL A 58 32.41 -16.66 -14.48
C VAL A 58 33.31 -15.44 -14.68
N LEU A 59 33.04 -14.33 -13.97
CA LEU A 59 33.61 -13.03 -14.33
C LEU A 59 35.08 -12.84 -13.92
N GLY A 60 35.64 -13.70 -13.07
CA GLY A 60 37.05 -13.60 -12.66
C GLY A 60 37.39 -12.33 -11.87
N TYR A 61 36.38 -11.51 -11.54
CA TYR A 61 36.44 -10.36 -10.63
C TYR A 61 35.17 -10.29 -9.80
N THR A 62 35.26 -9.69 -8.62
CA THR A 62 34.15 -9.57 -7.68
C THR A 62 33.27 -8.37 -8.03
N ILE A 63 31.95 -8.57 -8.05
CA ILE A 63 30.96 -7.51 -8.17
C ILE A 63 30.19 -7.45 -6.85
N ASP A 64 30.15 -6.26 -6.25
CA ASP A 64 29.34 -6.03 -5.05
C ASP A 64 27.87 -5.77 -5.45
N PHE A 65 27.15 -6.85 -5.74
CA PHE A 65 25.75 -6.79 -6.14
C PHE A 65 24.87 -6.15 -5.06
N ALA A 66 25.20 -6.36 -3.79
CA ALA A 66 24.49 -5.79 -2.65
C ALA A 66 24.56 -4.27 -2.68
N LYS A 67 25.78 -3.72 -2.69
CA LYS A 67 26.00 -2.28 -2.72
C LYS A 67 25.31 -1.61 -3.90
N ILE A 68 25.45 -2.16 -5.11
CA ILE A 68 24.83 -1.57 -6.32
C ILE A 68 23.31 -1.57 -6.20
N THR A 69 22.73 -2.69 -5.76
CA THR A 69 21.27 -2.83 -5.64
C THR A 69 20.70 -1.91 -4.57
N ILE A 70 21.36 -1.82 -3.40
CA ILE A 70 20.95 -0.94 -2.31
C ILE A 70 21.05 0.54 -2.73
N VAL A 71 22.04 0.92 -3.52
CA VAL A 71 22.13 2.26 -4.10
C VAL A 71 20.96 2.52 -5.04
N MET A 72 20.61 1.59 -5.93
CA MET A 72 19.45 1.75 -6.82
C MET A 72 18.15 1.94 -6.04
N ILE A 73 17.92 1.12 -5.01
CA ILE A 73 16.73 1.25 -4.14
C ILE A 73 16.76 2.59 -3.41
N SER A 74 17.88 2.95 -2.79
CA SER A 74 18.00 4.18 -2.00
C SER A 74 17.83 5.42 -2.86
N SER A 75 18.37 5.45 -4.08
CA SER A 75 18.16 6.56 -5.02
C SER A 75 16.70 6.67 -5.44
N PHE A 76 16.02 5.54 -5.69
CA PHE A 76 14.58 5.57 -5.96
C PHE A 76 13.79 6.15 -4.78
N MET A 77 14.01 5.64 -3.56
CA MET A 77 13.34 6.15 -2.35
C MET A 77 13.60 7.65 -2.14
N GLN A 78 14.85 8.11 -2.31
CA GLN A 78 15.21 9.54 -2.19
C GLN A 78 14.44 10.43 -3.17
N THR A 79 14.09 9.93 -4.35
CA THR A 79 13.29 10.69 -5.33
C THR A 79 11.80 10.71 -5.04
N MET A 80 11.29 9.78 -4.20
CA MET A 80 9.88 9.66 -3.85
C MET A 80 9.51 10.31 -2.52
N PHE A 81 10.42 10.33 -1.56
CA PHE A 81 10.18 10.99 -0.28
C PHE A 81 10.52 12.47 -0.30
N SER A 82 9.79 13.23 0.50
CA SER A 82 10.11 14.61 0.85
C SER A 82 11.11 14.65 2.02
N VAL A 83 11.64 15.84 2.31
CA VAL A 83 12.46 16.08 3.51
C VAL A 83 11.71 15.57 4.75
N PRO A 84 12.37 14.85 5.69
CA PRO A 84 13.81 14.59 5.79
C PRO A 84 14.32 13.33 5.05
N PHE A 85 13.43 12.52 4.48
CA PHE A 85 13.78 11.20 3.94
C PHE A 85 14.26 11.23 2.48
N GLY A 86 13.96 12.32 1.76
CA GLY A 86 14.35 12.51 0.36
C GLY A 86 14.21 13.95 -0.13
N ASP A 87 14.45 14.13 -1.44
CA ASP A 87 14.47 15.43 -2.13
C ASP A 87 13.48 15.46 -3.29
N ARG A 88 12.31 14.82 -3.12
CA ARG A 88 11.28 14.76 -4.16
C ARG A 88 10.92 16.14 -4.70
N GLN A 89 10.84 16.23 -6.02
CA GLN A 89 10.27 17.38 -6.74
C GLN A 89 8.80 17.11 -7.09
N GLU A 90 7.95 18.12 -6.96
CA GLU A 90 6.53 18.02 -7.33
C GLU A 90 6.38 17.68 -8.81
N ALA A 91 5.81 16.51 -9.11
CA ALA A 91 5.47 16.10 -10.46
C ALA A 91 3.95 15.99 -10.57
N SER A 92 3.31 16.93 -11.29
CA SER A 92 1.90 16.79 -11.66
C SER A 92 1.77 15.81 -12.83
N LEU A 93 1.46 14.56 -12.51
CA LEU A 93 1.04 13.55 -13.48
C LEU A 93 -0.47 13.28 -13.30
N THR A 94 -1.15 12.94 -14.39
CA THR A 94 -2.61 12.77 -14.41
C THR A 94 -3.07 11.38 -13.97
N LEU A 95 -2.18 10.39 -13.96
CA LEU A 95 -2.47 9.02 -13.58
C LEU A 95 -2.09 8.76 -12.10
N PRO A 96 -2.73 7.79 -11.43
CA PRO A 96 -2.34 7.39 -10.08
C PRO A 96 -0.89 6.88 -10.05
N ASP A 97 -0.14 7.27 -9.02
CA ASP A 97 1.28 6.87 -8.86
C ASP A 97 1.48 5.35 -8.92
N ARG A 98 0.55 4.60 -8.29
CA ARG A 98 0.52 3.13 -8.30
C ARG A 98 0.46 2.50 -9.70
N GLU A 99 -0.08 3.21 -10.69
CA GLU A 99 -0.15 2.75 -12.09
C GLU A 99 1.08 3.19 -12.88
N ILE A 100 1.53 4.42 -12.68
CA ILE A 100 2.70 4.99 -13.38
C ILE A 100 3.97 4.22 -13.01
N PHE A 101 4.17 3.99 -11.72
CA PHE A 101 5.40 3.44 -11.18
C PHE A 101 5.32 1.93 -10.91
N LYS A 102 4.17 1.28 -11.19
CA LYS A 102 3.91 -0.14 -10.91
C LYS A 102 5.09 -1.05 -11.22
N GLU A 103 5.56 -1.02 -12.46
CA GLU A 103 6.64 -1.89 -12.91
C GLU A 103 7.97 -1.61 -12.20
N ILE A 104 8.24 -0.34 -11.88
CA ILE A 104 9.44 0.06 -11.13
C ILE A 104 9.35 -0.47 -9.70
N MET A 105 8.20 -0.26 -9.04
CA MET A 105 7.99 -0.69 -7.66
C MET A 105 8.00 -2.20 -7.50
N ILE A 106 7.47 -2.97 -8.46
CA ILE A 106 7.60 -4.44 -8.48
C ILE A 106 9.08 -4.85 -8.48
N LYS A 107 9.94 -4.15 -9.25
CA LYS A 107 11.38 -4.45 -9.28
C LYS A 107 12.09 -4.00 -8.01
N ILE A 108 11.72 -2.85 -7.45
CA ILE A 108 12.21 -2.42 -6.12
C ILE A 108 11.85 -3.46 -5.07
N GLY A 109 10.60 -3.94 -5.03
CA GLY A 109 10.17 -5.01 -4.15
C GLY A 109 10.98 -6.29 -4.33
N SER A 110 11.22 -6.68 -5.59
CA SER A 110 12.06 -7.84 -5.93
C SER A 110 13.50 -7.66 -5.48
N PHE A 111 14.08 -6.46 -5.63
CA PHE A 111 15.44 -6.15 -5.19
C PHE A 111 15.57 -6.20 -3.67
N SER A 112 14.61 -5.58 -2.96
CA SER A 112 14.59 -5.56 -1.50
C SER A 112 14.52 -6.97 -0.90
N SER A 113 13.86 -7.91 -1.59
CA SER A 113 13.80 -9.32 -1.19
C SER A 113 15.16 -10.00 -1.02
N TYR A 114 16.20 -9.54 -1.73
CA TYR A 114 17.55 -10.10 -1.64
C TYR A 114 18.34 -9.55 -0.44
N TYR A 115 17.88 -8.46 0.18
CA TYR A 115 18.61 -7.71 1.21
C TYR A 115 17.67 -7.29 2.34
N LEU A 116 16.83 -8.22 2.80
CA LEU A 116 15.77 -7.97 3.79
C LEU A 116 16.32 -7.51 5.15
N ASP A 117 17.50 -8.02 5.53
CA ASP A 117 18.26 -7.63 6.72
C ASP A 117 18.53 -6.13 6.80
N GLN A 118 18.81 -5.49 5.66
CA GLN A 118 19.07 -4.06 5.57
C GLN A 118 17.80 -3.26 5.23
N MET A 119 16.91 -3.84 4.42
CA MET A 119 15.74 -3.13 3.92
C MET A 119 14.61 -3.03 4.92
N LEU A 120 14.31 -4.09 5.67
CA LEU A 120 13.20 -4.08 6.63
C LEU A 120 13.42 -3.03 7.75
N PRO A 121 14.61 -2.90 8.38
CA PRO A 121 14.84 -1.87 9.39
C PRO A 121 14.64 -0.46 8.84
N LYS A 122 15.15 -0.20 7.64
CA LYS A 122 15.03 1.11 6.99
C LYS A 122 13.57 1.48 6.73
N ILE A 123 12.77 0.55 6.21
CA ILE A 123 11.34 0.76 5.95
C ILE A 123 10.58 0.99 7.25
N PHE A 124 10.86 0.18 8.27
CA PHE A 124 10.20 0.33 9.56
C PHE A 124 10.51 1.67 10.22
N THR A 125 11.77 2.11 10.23
CA THR A 125 12.15 3.42 10.77
C THR A 125 11.41 4.55 10.06
N ILE A 126 11.38 4.56 8.72
CA ILE A 126 10.65 5.59 7.96
C ILE A 126 9.16 5.56 8.29
N LEU A 127 8.53 4.39 8.33
CA LEU A 127 7.12 4.24 8.65
C LEU A 127 6.80 4.72 10.08
N ALA A 128 7.59 4.31 11.06
CA ALA A 128 7.42 4.66 12.46
C ALA A 128 7.63 6.17 12.69
N ASP A 129 8.64 6.77 12.05
CA ASP A 129 8.90 8.21 12.12
C ASP A 129 7.75 9.03 11.51
N ILE A 130 7.25 8.63 10.34
CA ILE A 130 6.10 9.27 9.69
C ILE A 130 4.85 9.17 10.57
N LEU A 131 4.55 7.98 11.11
CA LEU A 131 3.40 7.81 11.99
C LEU A 131 3.54 8.60 13.30
N GLY A 132 4.72 8.59 13.89
CA GLY A 132 5.02 9.34 15.11
C GLY A 132 4.89 10.86 14.91
N GLU A 133 5.35 11.38 13.76
CA GLU A 133 5.15 12.78 13.39
C GLU A 133 3.65 13.13 13.34
N PHE A 134 2.84 12.26 12.73
CA PHE A 134 1.39 12.47 12.66
C PHE A 134 0.75 12.56 14.04
N LEU A 135 1.03 11.58 14.91
CA LEU A 135 0.45 11.53 16.26
C LEU A 135 0.82 12.77 17.08
N ILE A 136 2.07 13.22 17.03
CA ILE A 136 2.49 14.48 17.69
C ILE A 136 1.71 15.68 17.14
N THR A 137 1.51 15.73 15.82
CA THR A 137 0.86 16.87 15.18
C THR A 137 -0.66 16.91 15.34
N MET A 138 -1.32 15.78 15.65
CA MET A 138 -2.73 15.81 16.01
C MET A 138 -2.98 16.66 17.27
N ASP A 139 -2.05 16.63 18.23
CA ASP A 139 -2.15 17.43 19.45
C ASP A 139 -1.74 18.90 19.24
N THR A 140 -0.75 19.16 18.39
CA THR A 140 -0.16 20.50 18.23
C THR A 140 -0.68 21.30 17.03
N GLY A 141 -1.39 20.64 16.10
CA GLY A 141 -1.78 21.18 14.80
C GLY A 141 -0.64 21.21 13.78
N MET A 142 -0.97 21.05 12.49
CA MET A 142 -0.01 21.06 11.38
C MET A 142 -0.39 22.10 10.30
N LYS A 143 0.61 22.79 9.73
CA LYS A 143 0.40 23.67 8.57
C LYS A 143 0.06 22.83 7.32
N GLU A 144 -0.83 23.32 6.48
CA GLU A 144 -1.31 22.63 5.26
C GLU A 144 -0.17 22.10 4.36
N LYS A 145 0.87 22.91 4.09
CA LYS A 145 2.01 22.47 3.28
C LYS A 145 2.73 21.27 3.90
N ASN A 146 2.92 21.27 5.22
CA ASN A 146 3.56 20.17 5.92
C ASN A 146 2.66 18.94 5.91
N LEU A 147 1.34 19.13 6.02
CA LEU A 147 0.36 18.04 5.95
C LEU A 147 0.38 17.37 4.57
N ASN A 148 0.43 18.15 3.49
CA ASN A 148 0.55 17.59 2.14
C ASN A 148 1.86 16.83 1.94
N MET A 149 2.98 17.34 2.45
CA MET A 149 4.27 16.64 2.40
C MET A 149 4.23 15.33 3.20
N TRP A 150 3.65 15.36 4.39
CA TRP A 150 3.48 14.21 5.26
C TRP A 150 2.57 13.14 4.63
N GLN A 151 1.39 13.53 4.12
CA GLN A 151 0.44 12.64 3.47
C GLN A 151 1.07 11.91 2.29
N GLU A 152 1.89 12.62 1.52
CA GLU A 152 2.62 12.05 0.42
C GLU A 152 3.76 11.11 0.87
N ASN A 153 4.49 11.44 1.94
CA ASN A 153 5.48 10.51 2.49
C ASN A 153 4.79 9.22 2.97
N MET A 154 3.64 9.34 3.63
CA MET A 154 2.84 8.19 4.06
C MET A 154 2.32 7.38 2.86
N HIS A 155 1.88 8.05 1.80
CA HIS A 155 1.49 7.42 0.54
C HIS A 155 2.63 6.56 -0.05
N TRP A 156 3.84 7.12 -0.17
CA TRP A 156 4.96 6.42 -0.78
C TRP A 156 5.48 5.25 0.06
N ILE A 157 5.56 5.39 1.39
CA ILE A 157 6.00 4.28 2.25
C ILE A 157 5.01 3.11 2.22
N LEU A 158 3.70 3.39 2.16
CA LEU A 158 2.67 2.35 2.03
C LEU A 158 2.77 1.61 0.68
N LEU A 159 3.06 2.33 -0.41
CA LEU A 159 3.32 1.71 -1.71
C LEU A 159 4.58 0.82 -1.67
N ASP A 160 5.67 1.31 -1.08
CA ASP A 160 6.91 0.55 -0.92
C ASP A 160 6.68 -0.73 -0.12
N ILE A 161 6.01 -0.64 1.05
CA ILE A 161 5.68 -1.80 1.89
C ILE A 161 4.86 -2.83 1.10
N GLY A 162 3.82 -2.38 0.39
CA GLY A 162 2.95 -3.26 -0.38
C GLY A 162 3.67 -4.02 -1.50
N HIS A 163 4.76 -3.46 -2.04
CA HIS A 163 5.60 -4.14 -3.04
C HIS A 163 6.78 -4.92 -2.45
N ILE A 164 7.32 -4.50 -1.31
CA ILE A 164 8.49 -5.13 -0.68
C ILE A 164 8.10 -6.38 0.10
N LEU A 165 6.93 -6.42 0.73
CA LEU A 165 6.49 -7.60 1.48
C LEU A 165 5.71 -8.59 0.61
N VAL A 166 4.95 -8.08 -0.37
CA VAL A 166 3.93 -8.86 -1.10
C VAL A 166 4.17 -8.81 -2.60
N GLU A 167 4.11 -9.96 -3.26
CA GLU A 167 4.14 -10.10 -4.73
C GLU A 167 2.79 -10.57 -5.29
N GLU A 168 2.65 -10.54 -6.62
CA GLU A 168 1.48 -11.07 -7.33
C GLU A 168 1.85 -12.42 -7.96
N ASP A 169 1.05 -13.47 -7.68
CA ASP A 169 1.20 -14.77 -8.31
C ASP A 169 0.68 -14.77 -9.77
N LYS A 170 0.73 -15.93 -10.43
CA LYS A 170 0.25 -16.09 -11.82
C LYS A 170 -1.24 -15.78 -11.99
N ASN A 171 -2.03 -15.93 -10.93
CA ASN A 171 -3.46 -15.67 -10.90
C ASN A 171 -3.76 -14.24 -10.42
N ARG A 172 -2.73 -13.41 -10.20
CA ARG A 172 -2.80 -12.06 -9.63
C ARG A 172 -3.27 -12.02 -8.18
N ASN A 173 -3.15 -13.14 -7.46
CA ASN A 173 -3.32 -13.13 -6.02
C ASN A 173 -2.14 -12.47 -5.35
N CYS A 174 -2.39 -11.73 -4.28
CA CYS A 174 -1.34 -11.12 -3.48
C CYS A 174 -0.81 -12.15 -2.47
N VAL A 175 0.46 -12.53 -2.60
CA VAL A 175 1.11 -13.56 -1.77
C VAL A 175 2.41 -13.02 -1.17
N TRP A 176 2.84 -13.57 -0.05
CA TRP A 176 4.14 -13.21 0.53
C TRP A 176 5.27 -13.55 -0.43
N GLN A 177 6.26 -12.69 -0.51
CA GLN A 177 7.48 -13.03 -1.23
C GLN A 177 8.16 -14.23 -0.58
N ARG A 178 8.56 -15.22 -1.37
CA ARG A 178 9.15 -16.44 -0.80
C ARG A 178 10.38 -16.16 0.07
N LYS A 179 11.27 -15.27 -0.35
CA LYS A 179 12.45 -14.88 0.43
C LYS A 179 12.10 -14.22 1.77
N LEU A 180 10.94 -13.57 1.87
CA LEU A 180 10.46 -12.99 3.13
C LEU A 180 10.08 -14.07 4.13
N LEU A 181 9.42 -15.13 3.66
CA LEU A 181 9.06 -16.28 4.50
C LEU A 181 10.31 -17.05 4.94
N ASP A 182 11.23 -17.31 4.01
CA ASP A 182 12.51 -17.97 4.32
C ASP A 182 13.29 -17.13 5.35
N TYR A 183 13.36 -15.80 5.17
CA TYR A 183 13.98 -14.87 6.13
C TYR A 183 13.29 -14.88 7.50
N TYR A 184 11.95 -14.88 7.54
CA TYR A 184 11.18 -14.96 8.78
C TYR A 184 11.54 -16.23 9.56
N ASP A 185 11.56 -17.38 8.90
CA ASP A 185 11.90 -18.65 9.53
C ASP A 185 13.34 -18.65 10.07
N GLU A 186 14.30 -18.11 9.31
CA GLU A 186 15.72 -17.99 9.73
C GLU A 186 15.87 -17.17 11.03
N ILE A 187 15.25 -15.98 11.11
CA ILE A 187 15.38 -15.12 12.30
C ILE A 187 14.56 -15.61 13.49
N SER A 188 13.47 -16.32 13.25
CA SER A 188 12.63 -16.90 14.29
C SER A 188 13.20 -18.21 14.86
N GLU A 189 14.17 -18.86 14.21
CA GLU A 189 14.91 -19.98 14.82
C GLU A 189 15.82 -19.52 15.97
N GLU A 190 16.24 -18.24 15.98
CA GLU A 190 17.08 -17.66 17.02
C GLU A 190 16.29 -17.12 18.24
N GLY A 191 14.96 -16.97 18.13
CA GLY A 191 14.09 -16.45 19.18
C GLY A 191 12.71 -17.12 19.19
N ASN A 192 12.26 -17.60 20.35
CA ASN A 192 10.94 -18.19 20.51
C ASN A 192 9.86 -17.10 20.36
N ASP A 193 9.41 -16.84 19.13
CA ASP A 193 8.32 -15.90 18.83
C ASP A 193 7.14 -16.21 19.75
N ASN A 194 6.90 -15.34 20.72
CA ASN A 194 5.76 -15.50 21.59
C ASN A 194 4.52 -15.08 20.80
N ILE A 195 3.86 -16.07 20.22
CA ILE A 195 2.68 -15.93 19.36
C ILE A 195 1.63 -15.03 20.03
N ASP A 196 1.44 -15.16 21.34
CA ASP A 196 0.47 -14.38 22.10
C ASP A 196 0.86 -12.90 22.18
N ILE A 197 2.16 -12.59 22.27
CA ILE A 197 2.67 -11.21 22.23
C ILE A 197 2.45 -10.60 20.84
N CYS A 198 2.72 -11.36 19.76
CA CYS A 198 2.49 -10.88 18.40
C CYS A 198 1.01 -10.57 18.14
N ALA A 199 0.11 -11.47 18.57
CA ALA A 199 -1.33 -11.24 18.45
C ALA A 199 -1.80 -10.03 19.27
N SER A 200 -1.37 -9.94 20.54
CA SER A 200 -1.70 -8.81 21.41
C SER A 200 -1.21 -7.47 20.86
N TYR A 201 -0.06 -7.47 20.17
CA TYR A 201 0.47 -6.28 19.52
C TYR A 201 -0.38 -5.85 18.32
N ILE A 202 -0.74 -6.77 17.42
CA ILE A 202 -1.63 -6.45 16.30
C ILE A 202 -3.00 -5.96 16.82
N ASP A 203 -3.51 -6.56 17.88
CA ASP A 203 -4.73 -6.09 18.55
C ASP A 203 -4.58 -4.67 19.09
N ALA A 204 -3.45 -4.34 19.71
CA ALA A 204 -3.16 -2.98 20.18
C ALA A 204 -3.03 -1.99 19.02
N CYS A 205 -2.43 -2.41 17.89
CA CYS A 205 -2.36 -1.61 16.67
C CYS A 205 -3.74 -1.24 16.14
N VAL A 206 -4.71 -2.16 16.17
CA VAL A 206 -6.04 -1.87 15.63
C VAL A 206 -6.94 -1.17 16.63
N ASN A 207 -6.91 -1.55 17.91
CA ASN A 207 -7.84 -1.03 18.90
C ASN A 207 -7.34 0.22 19.66
N THR A 208 -6.01 0.39 19.77
CA THR A 208 -5.39 1.50 20.50
C THR A 208 -4.15 2.04 19.77
N PRO A 209 -4.27 2.46 18.49
CA PRO A 209 -3.14 2.81 17.63
C PRO A 209 -2.27 3.98 18.15
N GLN A 210 -2.80 4.78 19.08
CA GLN A 210 -2.14 5.99 19.58
C GLN A 210 -1.11 5.73 20.69
N ILE A 211 -1.14 4.55 21.31
CA ILE A 211 -0.31 4.21 22.49
C ILE A 211 0.68 3.08 22.15
N LEU A 212 1.13 3.03 20.89
CA LEU A 212 2.03 1.98 20.44
C LEU A 212 3.40 2.11 21.09
N THR A 213 3.81 1.05 21.78
CA THR A 213 5.15 0.91 22.34
C THR A 213 5.98 -0.02 21.47
N ASP A 214 7.19 0.44 21.14
CA ASP A 214 8.14 -0.41 20.42
C ASP A 214 8.70 -1.45 21.38
N THR A 215 8.44 -2.73 21.10
CA THR A 215 8.86 -3.86 21.92
C THR A 215 9.91 -4.67 21.16
N SER A 216 11.06 -4.97 21.79
CA SER A 216 12.12 -5.78 21.16
C SER A 216 11.69 -7.22 20.85
N ASP A 217 10.62 -7.68 21.49
CA ASP A 217 10.18 -9.08 21.48
C ASP A 217 9.34 -9.44 20.24
N ILE A 218 9.12 -8.49 19.34
CA ILE A 218 8.29 -8.65 18.15
C ILE A 218 9.14 -8.56 16.90
N ASN A 219 8.97 -9.55 16.03
CA ASN A 219 9.61 -9.59 14.72
C ASN A 219 9.28 -8.32 13.89
N LEU A 220 10.28 -7.79 13.21
CA LEU A 220 10.16 -6.56 12.43
C LEU A 220 9.09 -6.63 11.33
N ILE A 221 8.87 -7.80 10.73
CA ILE A 221 7.80 -8.03 9.75
C ILE A 221 6.43 -7.80 10.39
N ILE A 222 6.22 -8.35 11.59
CA ILE A 222 4.98 -8.16 12.36
C ILE A 222 4.82 -6.70 12.78
N LYS A 223 5.91 -6.02 13.17
CA LYS A 223 5.89 -4.58 13.48
C LYS A 223 5.46 -3.72 12.29
N ILE A 224 6.00 -3.99 11.10
CA ILE A 224 5.62 -3.26 9.88
C ILE A 224 4.13 -3.49 9.58
N ILE A 225 3.67 -4.76 9.61
CA ILE A 225 2.26 -5.10 9.38
C ILE A 225 1.35 -4.39 10.39
N GLY A 226 1.68 -4.46 11.68
CA GLY A 226 0.92 -3.82 12.75
C GLY A 226 0.88 -2.30 12.59
N THR A 227 1.99 -1.67 12.24
CA THR A 227 2.06 -0.22 12.04
C THR A 227 1.22 0.25 10.85
N VAL A 228 1.16 -0.53 9.76
CA VAL A 228 0.24 -0.26 8.64
C VAL A 228 -1.21 -0.37 9.09
N PHE A 229 -1.56 -1.37 9.89
CA PHE A 229 -2.92 -1.53 10.42
C PHE A 229 -3.29 -0.45 11.45
N ALA A 230 -2.32 0.01 12.24
CA ALA A 230 -2.51 1.15 13.13
C ALA A 230 -2.85 2.41 12.36
N TRP A 231 -2.14 2.69 11.26
CA TRP A 231 -2.48 3.79 10.38
C TRP A 231 -3.89 3.65 9.80
N CYS A 232 -4.25 2.47 9.28
CA CYS A 232 -5.60 2.24 8.75
C CYS A 232 -6.69 2.47 9.82
N SER A 233 -6.41 2.14 11.07
CA SER A 233 -7.34 2.33 12.20
C SER A 233 -7.45 3.81 12.60
N ILE A 234 -6.34 4.55 12.59
CA ILE A 234 -6.35 6.02 12.79
C ILE A 234 -7.16 6.70 11.68
N GLU A 235 -6.95 6.32 10.43
CA GLU A 235 -7.69 6.87 9.29
C GLU A 235 -9.20 6.58 9.40
N ASP A 236 -9.57 5.38 9.85
CA ASP A 236 -10.95 4.99 10.15
C ASP A 236 -11.58 5.83 11.28
N ASP A 237 -10.85 6.05 12.38
CA ASP A 237 -11.30 6.88 13.50
C ASP A 237 -11.50 8.34 13.08
N LEU A 238 -10.56 8.91 12.32
CA LEU A 238 -10.68 10.27 11.77
C LEU A 238 -11.91 10.40 10.86
N LEU A 239 -12.18 9.39 10.03
CA LEU A 239 -13.33 9.37 9.15
C LEU A 239 -14.65 9.29 9.93
N LYS A 240 -14.71 8.51 11.03
CA LYS A 240 -15.88 8.42 11.92
C LYS A 240 -16.15 9.73 12.66
N GLU A 241 -15.11 10.35 13.18
CA GLU A 241 -15.24 11.52 14.05
C GLU A 241 -15.46 12.82 13.25
N TYR A 242 -14.77 12.98 12.12
CA TYR A 242 -14.70 14.23 11.37
C TYR A 242 -15.19 14.14 9.92
N GLY A 243 -15.60 12.95 9.46
CA GLY A 243 -16.14 12.74 8.11
C GLY A 243 -15.10 12.76 6.99
N THR A 244 -15.59 12.69 5.75
CA THR A 244 -14.73 12.51 4.55
C THR A 244 -13.77 13.67 4.28
N THR A 245 -13.98 14.83 4.89
CA THR A 245 -13.10 16.00 4.74
C THR A 245 -11.84 15.92 5.58
N ALA A 246 -11.79 15.01 6.57
CA ALA A 246 -10.63 14.86 7.45
C ALA A 246 -9.55 13.93 6.89
N VAL A 247 -9.89 13.10 5.91
CA VAL A 247 -8.97 12.13 5.29
C VAL A 247 -8.61 12.57 3.88
N ASN A 248 -7.38 12.26 3.45
CA ASN A 248 -6.96 12.49 2.07
C ASN A 248 -7.43 11.30 1.19
N PRO A 249 -8.25 11.51 0.14
CA PRO A 249 -8.78 10.40 -0.66
C PRO A 249 -7.71 9.56 -1.37
N LYS A 250 -6.61 10.18 -1.82
CA LYS A 250 -5.47 9.48 -2.43
C LYS A 250 -4.77 8.61 -1.39
N LEU A 251 -4.61 9.13 -0.18
CA LEU A 251 -4.02 8.37 0.93
C LEU A 251 -4.92 7.21 1.36
N CYS A 252 -6.24 7.40 1.61
CA CYS A 252 -7.11 6.27 1.96
C CYS A 252 -7.11 5.18 0.88
N SER A 253 -7.15 5.55 -0.40
CA SER A 253 -7.01 4.58 -1.51
C SER A 253 -5.72 3.76 -1.41
N THR A 254 -4.63 4.37 -0.97
CA THR A 254 -3.33 3.70 -0.81
C THR A 254 -3.24 2.87 0.46
N SER A 255 -3.77 3.37 1.58
CA SER A 255 -3.91 2.62 2.85
C SER A 255 -4.68 1.32 2.60
N LEU A 256 -5.85 1.41 1.97
CA LEU A 256 -6.68 0.26 1.64
C LEU A 256 -6.01 -0.70 0.66
N TRP A 257 -5.36 -0.16 -0.38
CA TRP A 257 -4.61 -0.98 -1.33
C TRP A 257 -3.51 -1.78 -0.63
N CYS A 258 -2.74 -1.14 0.28
CA CYS A 258 -1.67 -1.80 1.02
C CYS A 258 -2.24 -2.84 2.00
N ALA A 259 -3.26 -2.47 2.77
CA ALA A 259 -3.96 -3.37 3.68
C ALA A 259 -4.52 -4.60 2.95
N LYS A 260 -5.12 -4.41 1.76
CA LYS A 260 -5.61 -5.50 0.91
C LYS A 260 -4.50 -6.48 0.57
N ARG A 261 -3.35 -5.97 0.13
CA ARG A 261 -2.20 -6.83 -0.23
C ARG A 261 -1.73 -7.65 0.96
N LEU A 262 -1.59 -7.03 2.13
CA LEU A 262 -1.18 -7.72 3.36
C LEU A 262 -2.21 -8.77 3.78
N ILE A 263 -3.49 -8.40 3.87
CA ILE A 263 -4.58 -9.30 4.29
C ILE A 263 -4.76 -10.47 3.31
N SER A 264 -4.62 -10.21 2.00
CA SER A 264 -4.64 -11.25 0.98
C SER A 264 -3.51 -12.25 1.19
N ALA A 265 -2.28 -11.75 1.36
CA ALA A 265 -1.10 -12.58 1.59
C ALA A 265 -1.20 -13.39 2.89
N ILE A 266 -1.67 -12.76 3.98
CA ILE A 266 -1.96 -13.43 5.26
C ILE A 266 -2.93 -14.59 5.06
N GLY A 267 -4.12 -14.30 4.51
CA GLY A 267 -5.18 -15.29 4.41
C GLY A 267 -4.83 -16.44 3.48
N LEU A 268 -4.19 -16.16 2.34
CA LEU A 268 -3.75 -17.22 1.42
C LEU A 268 -2.65 -18.07 2.03
N HIS A 269 -1.67 -17.47 2.70
CA HIS A 269 -0.62 -18.22 3.41
C HIS A 269 -1.24 -19.14 4.48
N ILE A 270 -2.19 -18.64 5.27
CA ILE A 270 -2.89 -19.46 6.28
C ILE A 270 -3.60 -20.68 5.65
N GLN A 271 -4.17 -20.51 4.45
CA GLN A 271 -4.89 -21.57 3.72
C GLN A 271 -3.95 -22.61 3.11
N THR A 272 -2.79 -22.19 2.61
CA THR A 272 -1.85 -23.07 1.91
C THR A 272 -0.79 -23.69 2.80
N SER A 273 -0.54 -23.11 3.97
CA SER A 273 0.58 -23.51 4.84
C SER A 273 0.21 -24.62 5.81
N ASP A 274 1.18 -25.51 6.04
CA ASP A 274 1.07 -26.62 6.96
C ASP A 274 0.85 -26.15 8.41
N SER A 275 0.37 -27.07 9.26
CA SER A 275 0.12 -26.79 10.68
C SER A 275 1.38 -26.40 11.47
N ASN A 276 2.57 -26.60 10.91
CA ASN A 276 3.85 -26.29 11.55
C ASN A 276 4.44 -24.94 11.13
N ASP A 277 3.93 -24.32 10.07
CA ASP A 277 4.38 -23.01 9.59
C ASP A 277 4.20 -21.94 10.68
N ARG A 278 5.30 -21.34 11.11
CA ARG A 278 5.33 -20.44 12.27
C ARG A 278 4.61 -19.14 11.97
N PHE A 279 4.88 -18.56 10.82
CA PHE A 279 4.25 -17.30 10.42
C PHE A 279 2.73 -17.45 10.23
N ALA A 280 2.27 -18.59 9.70
CA ALA A 280 0.86 -18.91 9.60
C ALA A 280 0.21 -19.11 10.99
N LYS A 281 0.90 -19.72 11.97
CA LYS A 281 0.40 -19.80 13.35
C LYS A 281 0.23 -18.43 13.98
N VAL A 282 1.24 -17.57 13.85
CA VAL A 282 1.20 -16.18 14.32
C VAL A 282 0.06 -15.43 13.66
N SER A 283 -0.06 -15.53 12.34
CA SER A 283 -1.10 -14.86 11.57
C SER A 283 -2.51 -15.29 11.97
N ARG A 284 -2.75 -16.58 12.20
CA ARG A 284 -4.06 -17.11 12.63
C ARG A 284 -4.57 -16.50 13.93
N ASN A 285 -3.67 -16.06 14.82
CA ASN A 285 -4.06 -15.52 16.12
C ASN A 285 -4.52 -14.05 16.07
N PHE A 286 -4.30 -13.35 14.95
CA PHE A 286 -4.80 -11.97 14.76
C PHE A 286 -5.69 -11.79 13.52
N THR A 287 -6.11 -12.86 12.84
CA THR A 287 -6.98 -12.77 11.65
C THR A 287 -8.34 -12.14 11.94
N GLN A 288 -8.88 -12.32 13.15
CA GLN A 288 -10.16 -11.72 13.54
C GLN A 288 -10.09 -10.20 13.52
N THR A 289 -8.97 -9.64 13.99
CA THR A 289 -8.67 -8.21 14.06
C THR A 289 -8.63 -7.57 12.67
N LEU A 290 -8.22 -8.32 11.65
CA LEU A 290 -8.21 -7.86 10.26
C LEU A 290 -9.61 -7.49 9.74
N THR A 291 -10.67 -8.10 10.27
CA THR A 291 -12.05 -7.81 9.84
C THR A 291 -12.54 -6.42 10.28
N ILE A 292 -11.86 -5.79 11.25
CA ILE A 292 -12.18 -4.45 11.76
C ILE A 292 -11.67 -3.35 10.80
N ILE A 293 -10.61 -3.62 10.04
CA ILE A 293 -9.90 -2.64 9.20
C ILE A 293 -10.77 -2.16 8.00
N CYS A 294 -11.89 -2.83 7.72
CA CYS A 294 -12.70 -2.58 6.52
C CYS A 294 -13.84 -1.59 6.68
N LEU A 295 -13.98 -0.97 7.84
CA LEU A 295 -15.28 -0.49 8.27
C LEU A 295 -15.65 0.95 7.89
N ASN A 296 -14.90 1.79 7.15
CA ASN A 296 -15.48 3.09 6.71
C ASN A 296 -15.17 3.65 5.31
N CYS A 297 -14.19 3.16 4.54
CA CYS A 297 -13.91 3.72 3.22
C CYS A 297 -14.75 3.07 2.07
N MET A 298 -15.92 2.48 2.33
CA MET A 298 -16.79 1.77 1.33
C MET A 298 -17.31 2.63 0.15
N THR A 299 -16.92 3.89 0.07
CA THR A 299 -17.24 4.77 -1.05
C THR A 299 -16.29 4.59 -2.24
N CYS A 300 -15.15 3.89 -2.07
CA CYS A 300 -14.17 3.68 -3.12
C CYS A 300 -14.04 2.20 -3.53
N MET A 301 -13.51 1.96 -4.74
CA MET A 301 -13.30 0.61 -5.27
C MET A 301 -12.31 -0.19 -4.41
N ASP A 302 -11.26 0.44 -3.88
CA ASP A 302 -10.24 -0.24 -3.06
C ASP A 302 -10.83 -0.86 -1.79
N ALA A 303 -11.84 -0.22 -1.18
CA ALA A 303 -12.53 -0.76 -0.01
C ALA A 303 -13.38 -1.99 -0.34
N ILE A 304 -14.00 -2.01 -1.52
CA ILE A 304 -14.75 -3.18 -1.99
C ILE A 304 -13.80 -4.32 -2.34
N GLU A 305 -12.67 -4.03 -2.99
CA GLU A 305 -11.65 -5.05 -3.26
C GLU A 305 -11.04 -5.60 -1.97
N LEU A 306 -10.91 -4.78 -0.93
CA LEU A 306 -10.48 -5.22 0.39
C LEU A 306 -11.54 -6.13 1.05
N LEU A 307 -12.82 -5.74 0.99
CA LEU A 307 -13.91 -6.60 1.50
C LEU A 307 -13.98 -7.93 0.75
N ASP A 308 -13.85 -7.89 -0.57
CA ASP A 308 -13.77 -9.07 -1.44
C ASP A 308 -12.63 -10.00 -1.01
N THR A 309 -11.46 -9.41 -0.76
CA THR A 309 -10.29 -10.13 -0.25
C THR A 309 -10.58 -10.81 1.08
N LEU A 310 -11.20 -10.12 2.05
CA LEU A 310 -11.58 -10.73 3.32
C LEU A 310 -12.56 -11.89 3.15
N ALA A 311 -13.51 -11.78 2.23
CA ALA A 311 -14.48 -12.84 1.94
C ALA A 311 -13.82 -14.12 1.39
N HIS A 312 -12.76 -13.94 0.59
CA HIS A 312 -12.03 -15.02 -0.06
C HIS A 312 -10.91 -15.63 0.79
N THR A 313 -10.11 -14.80 1.44
CA THR A 313 -8.86 -15.23 2.09
C THR A 313 -9.03 -15.46 3.60
N VAL A 314 -9.95 -14.75 4.26
CA VAL A 314 -10.21 -14.82 5.72
C VAL A 314 -11.68 -15.17 6.01
N ARG A 315 -12.26 -15.99 5.13
CA ARG A 315 -13.67 -16.37 5.07
C ARG A 315 -14.32 -16.70 6.42
N ARG A 316 -13.67 -17.53 7.24
CA ARG A 316 -14.24 -18.02 8.50
C ARG A 316 -14.41 -16.89 9.50
N GLU A 317 -13.42 -16.02 9.61
CA GLU A 317 -13.43 -14.87 10.51
C GLU A 317 -14.39 -13.79 9.98
N THR A 318 -14.39 -13.56 8.67
CA THR A 318 -15.35 -12.65 7.99
C THR A 318 -16.80 -13.03 8.28
N SER A 319 -17.17 -14.32 8.17
CA SER A 319 -18.53 -14.79 8.47
C SER A 319 -18.96 -14.58 9.94
N LYS A 320 -17.99 -14.54 10.86
CA LYS A 320 -18.22 -14.41 12.30
C LYS A 320 -18.23 -12.97 12.78
N SER A 321 -17.57 -12.05 12.07
CA SER A 321 -17.35 -10.67 12.50
C SER A 321 -18.64 -9.89 12.70
N ILE A 322 -19.00 -9.61 13.96
CA ILE A 322 -20.20 -8.82 14.30
C ILE A 322 -20.03 -7.36 13.83
N PHE A 323 -18.83 -6.82 13.96
CA PHE A 323 -18.51 -5.45 13.54
C PHE A 323 -18.75 -5.24 12.05
N LEU A 324 -18.35 -6.21 11.21
CA LEU A 324 -18.60 -6.18 9.77
C LEU A 324 -20.09 -6.08 9.44
N PHE A 325 -20.93 -6.93 10.02
CA PHE A 325 -22.37 -6.91 9.72
C PHE A 325 -23.06 -5.67 10.29
N SER A 326 -22.66 -5.21 11.48
CA SER A 326 -23.16 -3.95 12.04
C SER A 326 -22.89 -2.81 11.06
N TYR A 327 -21.67 -2.74 10.53
CA TYR A 327 -21.32 -1.69 9.60
C TYR A 327 -22.04 -1.81 8.25
N LEU A 328 -22.06 -3.00 7.65
CA LEU A 328 -22.76 -3.23 6.39
C LEU A 328 -24.22 -2.79 6.48
N SER A 329 -24.89 -3.04 7.61
CA SER A 329 -26.28 -2.62 7.81
C SER A 329 -26.52 -1.11 7.78
N GLU A 330 -25.48 -0.29 8.00
CA GLU A 330 -25.55 1.17 7.98
C GLU A 330 -25.23 1.75 6.58
N VAL A 331 -24.69 0.95 5.66
CA VAL A 331 -24.28 1.39 4.32
C VAL A 331 -25.49 1.68 3.45
N ARG A 332 -25.64 2.95 3.04
CA ARG A 332 -26.66 3.36 2.06
C ARG A 332 -26.19 3.06 0.63
N THR A 333 -26.73 2.00 0.04
CA THR A 333 -26.30 1.49 -1.27
C THR A 333 -26.78 2.30 -2.47
N ASP A 334 -27.81 3.13 -2.30
CA ASP A 334 -28.58 3.75 -3.39
C ASP A 334 -27.81 4.82 -4.16
N HIS A 335 -26.71 5.34 -3.59
CA HIS A 335 -25.90 6.41 -4.17
C HIS A 335 -24.43 6.00 -4.40
N LEU A 336 -24.07 4.73 -4.21
CA LEU A 336 -22.71 4.25 -4.40
C LEU A 336 -22.40 4.03 -5.89
N LEU A 337 -21.40 4.73 -6.41
CA LEU A 337 -20.88 4.52 -7.76
C LEU A 337 -20.39 3.07 -8.00
N VAL A 338 -20.01 2.40 -6.91
CA VAL A 338 -19.45 1.06 -6.89
C VAL A 338 -20.47 -0.01 -6.45
N ARG A 339 -21.77 0.32 -6.43
CA ARG A 339 -22.87 -0.56 -5.98
C ARG A 339 -22.79 -1.96 -6.59
N THR A 340 -22.61 -2.08 -7.90
CA THR A 340 -22.58 -3.39 -8.57
C THR A 340 -21.46 -4.30 -8.05
N SER A 341 -20.28 -3.74 -7.79
CA SER A 341 -19.15 -4.49 -7.22
C SER A 341 -19.44 -4.88 -5.77
N LEU A 342 -19.98 -3.95 -4.98
CA LEU A 342 -20.39 -4.23 -3.60
C LEU A 342 -21.42 -5.37 -3.54
N MET A 343 -22.44 -5.36 -4.40
CA MET A 343 -23.47 -6.41 -4.43
C MET A 343 -22.90 -7.80 -4.71
N LYS A 344 -21.91 -7.91 -5.59
CA LYS A 344 -21.24 -9.20 -5.85
C LYS A 344 -20.56 -9.73 -4.60
N VAL A 345 -19.79 -8.87 -3.93
CA VAL A 345 -19.08 -9.23 -2.71
C VAL A 345 -20.05 -9.59 -1.57
N LEU A 346 -21.16 -8.87 -1.42
CA LEU A 346 -22.17 -9.20 -0.41
C LEU A 346 -22.83 -10.56 -0.66
N VAL A 347 -23.12 -10.91 -1.93
CA VAL A 347 -23.64 -12.22 -2.31
C VAL A 347 -22.62 -13.32 -2.00
N GLU A 348 -21.34 -13.08 -2.30
CA GLU A 348 -20.27 -14.02 -2.00
C GLU A 348 -20.11 -14.23 -0.50
N ILE A 349 -20.09 -13.16 0.29
CA ILE A 349 -20.08 -13.24 1.76
C ILE A 349 -21.31 -14.01 2.27
N GLY A 350 -22.50 -13.71 1.75
CA GLY A 350 -23.75 -14.39 2.08
C GLY A 350 -23.69 -15.90 1.84
N SER A 351 -23.01 -16.33 0.78
CA SER A 351 -22.86 -17.75 0.42
C SER A 351 -22.03 -18.55 1.43
N VAL A 352 -21.26 -17.88 2.29
CA VAL A 352 -20.38 -18.54 3.27
C VAL A 352 -20.79 -18.34 4.72
N ILE A 353 -21.88 -17.64 4.98
CA ILE A 353 -22.39 -17.44 6.33
C ILE A 353 -23.37 -18.57 6.66
N ASP A 354 -23.16 -19.26 7.78
CA ASP A 354 -24.08 -20.30 8.27
C ASP A 354 -25.20 -19.72 9.18
N ASP A 355 -25.25 -18.41 9.38
CA ASP A 355 -26.21 -17.69 10.22
C ASP A 355 -27.33 -17.05 9.37
N GLU A 356 -28.55 -17.59 9.49
CA GLU A 356 -29.73 -17.13 8.74
C GLU A 356 -30.07 -15.65 8.99
N ALA A 357 -29.82 -15.11 10.19
CA ALA A 357 -30.12 -13.72 10.50
C ALA A 357 -29.16 -12.78 9.73
N LYS A 358 -27.86 -13.11 9.73
CA LYS A 358 -26.85 -12.37 8.95
C LYS A 358 -27.07 -12.50 7.45
N GLN A 359 -27.42 -13.68 6.96
CA GLN A 359 -27.79 -13.87 5.54
C GLN A 359 -28.97 -13.01 5.14
N ARG A 360 -30.00 -12.93 5.99
CA ARG A 360 -31.17 -12.09 5.76
C ARG A 360 -30.82 -10.61 5.73
N THR A 361 -29.98 -10.13 6.66
CA THR A 361 -29.50 -8.74 6.65
C THR A 361 -28.80 -8.40 5.33
N LEU A 362 -27.92 -9.28 4.83
CA LEU A 362 -27.27 -9.07 3.53
C LEU A 362 -28.25 -9.10 2.36
N PHE A 363 -29.23 -10.01 2.38
CA PHE A 363 -30.24 -10.11 1.33
C PHE A 363 -31.13 -8.86 1.25
N GLU A 364 -31.48 -8.28 2.39
CA GLU A 364 -32.24 -7.02 2.48
C GLU A 364 -31.45 -5.83 1.93
N MET A 365 -30.11 -5.86 1.95
CA MET A 365 -29.27 -4.83 1.31
C MET A 365 -29.14 -4.99 -0.22
N VAL A 366 -29.28 -6.22 -0.72
CA VAL A 366 -29.17 -6.53 -2.16
C VAL A 366 -30.48 -6.27 -2.90
N SER A 367 -31.61 -6.38 -2.19
CA SER A 367 -32.98 -6.16 -2.69
C SER A 367 -33.28 -4.67 -2.86
#